data_AF-A0A2E4TGI2-F1
#
_entry.id   AF-A0A2E4TGI2-F1
#
_cell.length_a   1.000
_cell.length_b   1.000
_cell.length_c   1.000
_cell.angle_alpha   90.00
_cell.angle_beta   90.00
_cell.angle_gamma   90.00
#
_symmetry.space_group_name_H-M   'P 1'
#
loop_
_entity.id
_entity.type
_entity.pdbx_description
1 polymer ?
#
loop_
_entity_poly.entity_id
_entity_poly.type
_entity_poly.pdbx_seq_one_letter_code
_entity_poly.pdbx_strand_id
1 'polypeptide(L)'
;MKKFSIEILPKQKDKILEINKNFFNDVYVTHIPGSPTSDLIETSKELLNYNLNPVPHIPARSMESDNELSNLLNQLNEVGVKDLLMIGGSSKDILGPFPSTASIIKSGILNKYSFQNIRIAGHPEGNPDDENAADSLNEKLNLLNNLFKISIVTQFSLSASLTNDWIRKTRKQAENIKNTEIIIGLAGPSKITTLLKYAKVCGVNASTSFLKKQGLDITKLIKHSPEDILNNLKGYDAIHFFPFGGIKELNSWVKSYSEAK
;
A
#
# COMPACT_ATOMS: atom_id res chain seq x y z
N MET A 1 3.85 -15.95 14.18
CA MET A 1 4.30 -14.56 13.91
C MET A 1 3.25 -13.83 13.10
N LYS A 2 3.09 -12.52 13.29
CA LYS A 2 2.25 -11.69 12.42
C LYS A 2 2.85 -11.64 11.01
N LYS A 3 2.01 -11.51 9.99
CA LYS A 3 2.46 -11.52 8.58
C LYS A 3 3.14 -10.20 8.23
N PHE A 4 4.26 -10.28 7.51
CA PHE A 4 4.94 -9.11 6.95
C PHE A 4 4.78 -9.08 5.42
N SER A 5 4.68 -7.87 4.89
CA SER A 5 4.67 -7.57 3.46
C SER A 5 5.65 -6.44 3.17
N ILE A 6 6.03 -6.28 1.90
CA ILE A 6 7.04 -5.30 1.49
C ILE A 6 6.59 -4.53 0.25
N GLU A 7 6.96 -3.25 0.14
CA GLU A 7 6.79 -2.44 -1.08
C GLU A 7 8.05 -2.49 -1.98
N ILE A 8 7.84 -2.57 -3.29
CA ILE A 8 8.88 -2.34 -4.30
C ILE A 8 8.38 -1.42 -5.41
N LEU A 9 9.33 -0.77 -6.08
CA LEU A 9 9.09 -0.09 -7.34
C LEU A 9 9.36 -1.04 -8.53
N PRO A 10 8.66 -0.90 -9.67
CA PRO A 10 8.90 -1.71 -10.87
C PRO A 10 10.37 -1.75 -11.32
N LYS A 11 11.06 -0.62 -11.22
CA LYS A 11 12.50 -0.51 -11.54
C LYS A 11 13.45 -1.30 -10.62
N GLN A 12 12.93 -1.92 -9.56
CA GLN A 12 13.66 -2.80 -8.64
C GLN A 12 13.37 -4.28 -8.93
N LYS A 13 12.84 -4.60 -10.12
CA LYS A 13 12.57 -5.98 -10.56
C LYS A 13 13.81 -6.89 -10.45
N ASP A 14 15.00 -6.36 -10.70
CA ASP A 14 16.30 -7.04 -10.51
C ASP A 14 16.58 -7.44 -9.05
N LYS A 15 15.90 -6.82 -8.08
CA LYS A 15 16.07 -7.06 -6.65
C LYS A 15 15.02 -7.99 -6.05
N ILE A 16 14.10 -8.56 -6.84
CA ILE A 16 13.07 -9.48 -6.33
C ILE A 16 13.71 -10.69 -5.63
N LEU A 17 14.84 -11.18 -6.14
CA LEU A 17 15.61 -12.27 -5.51
C LEU A 17 16.14 -11.94 -4.12
N GLU A 18 16.23 -10.66 -3.77
CA GLU A 18 16.63 -10.24 -2.44
C GLU A 18 15.48 -10.38 -1.44
N ILE A 19 14.22 -10.53 -1.87
CA ILE A 19 13.07 -10.64 -0.96
C ILE A 19 13.10 -12.00 -0.25
N ASN A 20 13.20 -11.98 1.08
CA ASN A 20 13.16 -13.20 1.87
C ASN A 20 11.71 -13.69 2.06
N LYS A 21 11.35 -14.76 1.34
CA LYS A 21 10.01 -15.36 1.33
C LYS A 21 9.55 -15.92 2.68
N ASN A 22 10.48 -16.19 3.58
CA ASN A 22 10.15 -16.62 4.95
C ASN A 22 9.55 -15.47 5.77
N PHE A 23 9.83 -14.22 5.39
CA PHE A 23 9.31 -13.03 6.05
C PHE A 23 8.19 -12.38 5.24
N PHE A 24 8.36 -12.28 3.92
CA PHE A 24 7.48 -11.53 3.03
C PHE A 24 6.87 -12.43 1.97
N ASN A 25 5.55 -12.57 1.98
CA ASN A 25 4.81 -13.22 0.90
C ASN A 25 4.20 -12.19 -0.06
N ASP A 26 3.54 -11.19 0.52
CA ASP A 26 2.88 -10.14 -0.25
C ASP A 26 3.88 -9.05 -0.60
N VAL A 27 3.95 -8.73 -1.88
CA VAL A 27 4.85 -7.71 -2.44
C VAL A 27 4.03 -6.68 -3.19
N TYR A 28 3.98 -5.48 -2.64
CA TYR A 28 3.26 -4.36 -3.22
C TYR A 28 4.09 -3.73 -4.31
N VAL A 29 3.46 -3.47 -5.46
CA VAL A 29 4.13 -2.88 -6.61
C VAL A 29 3.57 -1.49 -6.85
N THR A 30 4.38 -0.47 -6.58
CA THR A 30 3.95 0.92 -6.71
C THR A 30 3.82 1.33 -8.18
N HIS A 31 2.69 1.93 -8.54
CA HIS A 31 2.57 2.66 -9.81
C HIS A 31 3.15 4.06 -9.64
N ILE A 32 4.23 4.36 -10.37
CA ILE A 32 4.86 5.68 -10.38
C ILE A 32 4.10 6.59 -11.36
N PRO A 33 3.68 7.81 -10.98
CA PRO A 33 3.03 8.73 -11.91
C PRO A 33 3.86 8.93 -13.19
N GLY A 34 3.22 8.76 -14.35
CA GLY A 34 3.86 8.87 -15.66
C GLY A 34 4.63 7.62 -16.12
N SER A 35 4.73 6.55 -15.32
CA SER A 35 5.23 5.26 -15.80
C SER A 35 4.14 4.49 -16.54
N PRO A 36 4.50 3.71 -17.58
CA PRO A 36 3.54 2.88 -18.29
C PRO A 36 3.00 1.77 -17.38
N THR A 37 1.75 1.38 -17.61
CA THR A 37 1.10 0.29 -16.87
C THR A 37 1.73 -1.08 -17.14
N SER A 38 2.46 -1.23 -18.25
CA SER A 38 3.26 -2.43 -18.57
C SER A 38 4.28 -2.75 -17.49
N ASP A 39 4.91 -1.74 -16.88
CA ASP A 39 5.89 -1.93 -15.81
C ASP A 39 5.26 -2.66 -14.60
N LEU A 40 4.01 -2.32 -14.28
CA LEU A 40 3.24 -2.91 -13.19
C LEU A 40 2.91 -4.37 -13.50
N ILE A 41 2.50 -4.67 -14.73
CA ILE A 41 2.14 -6.01 -15.21
C ILE A 41 3.38 -6.91 -15.25
N GLU A 42 4.47 -6.44 -15.85
CA GLU A 42 5.72 -7.21 -15.98
C GLU A 42 6.37 -7.49 -14.63
N THR A 43 6.31 -6.56 -13.69
CA THR A 43 6.80 -6.76 -12.33
C THR A 43 5.92 -7.75 -11.57
N SER A 44 4.60 -7.65 -11.71
CA SER A 44 3.66 -8.60 -11.09
C SER A 44 3.87 -10.03 -11.61
N LYS A 45 4.06 -10.19 -12.92
CA LYS A 45 4.38 -11.48 -13.55
C LYS A 45 5.70 -12.06 -13.02
N GLU A 46 6.73 -11.22 -12.87
CA GLU A 46 8.02 -11.66 -12.33
C GLU A 46 7.89 -12.14 -10.86
N LEU A 47 7.15 -11.41 -10.03
CA LEU A 47 6.89 -11.82 -8.64
C LEU A 47 6.19 -13.19 -8.58
N LEU A 48 5.21 -13.44 -9.45
CA LEU A 48 4.54 -14.73 -9.56
C LEU A 48 5.49 -15.85 -9.97
N ASN A 49 6.43 -15.60 -10.90
CA ASN A 49 7.48 -16.57 -11.26
C ASN A 49 8.38 -16.94 -10.06
N TYR A 50 8.52 -16.02 -9.10
CA TYR A 50 9.20 -16.27 -7.85
C TYR A 50 8.26 -16.77 -6.73
N ASN A 51 7.04 -17.22 -7.00
CA ASN A 51 6.09 -17.67 -5.98
C ASN A 51 5.84 -16.63 -4.88
N LEU A 52 5.91 -15.34 -5.21
CA LEU A 52 5.50 -14.22 -4.36
C LEU A 52 4.10 -13.77 -4.79
N ASN A 53 3.33 -13.19 -3.87
CA ASN A 53 2.01 -12.65 -4.16
C ASN A 53 2.11 -11.16 -4.51
N PRO A 54 1.97 -10.76 -5.79
CA PRO A 54 1.99 -9.35 -6.17
C PRO A 54 0.70 -8.64 -5.73
N VAL A 55 0.86 -7.40 -5.26
CA VAL A 55 -0.23 -6.48 -4.93
C VAL A 55 -0.02 -5.16 -5.68
N PRO A 56 -0.30 -5.11 -7.00
CA PRO A 56 -0.13 -3.90 -7.78
C PRO A 56 -1.04 -2.75 -7.34
N HIS A 57 -0.52 -1.54 -7.36
CA HIS A 57 -1.26 -0.33 -7.04
C HIS A 57 -2.05 0.17 -8.25
N ILE A 58 -3.35 0.42 -8.07
CA ILE A 58 -4.23 0.99 -9.10
C ILE A 58 -4.56 2.44 -8.70
N PRO A 59 -3.87 3.45 -9.28
CA PRO A 59 -4.10 4.86 -8.99
C PRO A 59 -5.29 5.42 -9.78
N ALA A 60 -6.43 5.57 -9.09
CA ALA A 60 -7.70 5.94 -9.73
C ALA A 60 -7.61 7.19 -10.62
N ARG A 61 -7.06 8.29 -10.10
CA ARG A 61 -6.99 9.57 -10.84
C ARG A 61 -6.03 9.56 -12.04
N SER A 62 -5.18 8.54 -12.14
CA SER A 62 -4.24 8.39 -13.25
C SER A 62 -4.78 7.52 -14.38
N MET A 63 -5.96 6.90 -14.23
CA MET A 63 -6.60 6.16 -15.30
C MET A 63 -7.31 7.13 -16.24
N GLU A 64 -6.86 7.21 -17.49
CA GLU A 64 -7.31 8.15 -18.52
C GLU A 64 -8.67 7.74 -19.13
N SER A 65 -9.01 6.45 -19.10
CA SER A 65 -10.27 5.95 -19.65
C SER A 65 -10.72 4.61 -19.06
N ASP A 66 -11.99 4.25 -19.28
CA ASP A 66 -12.52 2.92 -18.98
C ASP A 66 -11.74 1.80 -19.72
N ASN A 67 -11.35 2.05 -20.96
CA ASN A 67 -10.59 1.08 -21.77
C ASN A 67 -9.19 0.84 -21.19
N GLU A 68 -8.50 1.89 -20.76
CA GLU A 68 -7.18 1.76 -20.13
C GLU A 68 -7.27 0.93 -18.84
N LEU A 69 -8.21 1.28 -17.95
CA LEU A 69 -8.43 0.54 -16.72
C LEU A 69 -8.82 -0.91 -17.01
N SER A 70 -9.72 -1.16 -17.97
CA SER A 70 -10.11 -2.51 -18.36
C SER A 70 -8.92 -3.32 -18.88
N ASN A 71 -8.10 -2.73 -19.74
CA ASN A 71 -6.91 -3.40 -20.29
C ASN A 71 -5.88 -3.74 -19.21
N LEU A 72 -5.67 -2.84 -18.24
CA LEU A 72 -4.80 -3.07 -17.10
C LEU A 72 -5.31 -4.23 -16.23
N LEU A 73 -6.59 -4.17 -15.81
CA LEU A 73 -7.19 -5.19 -14.96
C LEU A 73 -7.22 -6.56 -15.66
N ASN A 74 -7.54 -6.60 -16.95
CA ASN A 74 -7.51 -7.83 -17.73
C ASN A 74 -6.11 -8.47 -17.74
N GLN A 75 -5.08 -7.69 -18.07
CA GLN A 75 -3.71 -8.21 -18.13
C GLN A 75 -3.19 -8.67 -16.76
N LEU A 76 -3.50 -7.94 -15.68
CA LEU A 76 -3.16 -8.38 -14.32
C LEU A 76 -3.86 -9.69 -13.95
N ASN A 77 -5.14 -9.82 -14.29
CA ASN A 77 -5.91 -11.04 -14.08
C ASN A 77 -5.35 -12.22 -14.91
N GLU A 78 -5.00 -12.00 -16.19
CA GLU A 78 -4.43 -13.03 -17.08
C GLU A 78 -3.07 -13.56 -16.60
N VAL A 79 -2.20 -12.68 -16.06
CA VAL A 79 -0.93 -13.15 -15.49
C VAL A 79 -1.10 -13.85 -14.14
N GLY A 80 -2.28 -13.77 -13.52
CA GLY A 80 -2.62 -14.49 -12.30
C GLY A 80 -2.59 -13.66 -11.01
N VAL A 81 -2.63 -12.33 -11.10
CA VAL A 81 -2.76 -11.45 -9.92
C VAL A 81 -4.13 -11.67 -9.26
N LYS A 82 -4.14 -11.81 -7.94
CA LYS A 82 -5.35 -12.04 -7.13
C LYS A 82 -5.70 -10.86 -6.22
N ASP A 83 -4.71 -10.02 -5.92
CA ASP A 83 -4.82 -8.94 -4.94
C ASP A 83 -4.48 -7.61 -5.61
N LEU A 84 -5.29 -6.58 -5.39
CA LEU A 84 -5.03 -5.22 -5.88
C LEU A 84 -4.98 -4.25 -4.69
N LEU A 85 -4.15 -3.21 -4.77
CA LEU A 85 -4.28 -2.05 -3.89
C LEU A 85 -4.89 -0.88 -4.65
N MET A 86 -6.11 -0.50 -4.30
CA MET A 86 -6.79 0.66 -4.86
C MET A 86 -6.36 1.93 -4.10
N ILE A 87 -5.77 2.89 -4.81
CA ILE A 87 -5.35 4.19 -4.26
C ILE A 87 -5.90 5.35 -5.09
N GLY A 88 -6.05 6.53 -4.48
CA GLY A 88 -6.49 7.72 -5.21
C GLY A 88 -5.50 8.17 -6.29
N GLY A 89 -4.20 7.94 -6.06
CA GLY A 89 -3.11 8.46 -6.87
C GLY A 89 -2.65 9.84 -6.38
N SER A 90 -1.35 10.15 -6.48
CA SER A 90 -0.81 11.42 -5.97
C SER A 90 -1.03 12.63 -6.89
N SER A 91 -1.56 12.41 -8.09
CA SER A 91 -1.92 13.49 -9.02
C SER A 91 -3.12 14.26 -8.50
N LYS A 92 -3.07 15.60 -8.60
CA LYS A 92 -4.23 16.47 -8.38
C LYS A 92 -5.18 16.46 -9.57
N ASP A 93 -4.62 16.31 -10.76
CA ASP A 93 -5.39 16.23 -11.99
C ASP A 93 -6.01 14.84 -12.10
N ILE A 94 -7.29 14.82 -12.46
CA ILE A 94 -8.06 13.62 -12.75
C ILE A 94 -7.99 13.46 -14.28
N LEU A 95 -7.24 12.46 -14.76
CA LEU A 95 -6.98 12.32 -16.20
C LEU A 95 -8.16 11.71 -16.98
N GLY A 96 -9.04 10.99 -16.28
CA GLY A 96 -10.17 10.28 -16.88
C GLY A 96 -11.42 10.29 -16.00
N PRO A 97 -12.31 9.29 -16.12
CA PRO A 97 -13.61 9.31 -15.46
C PRO A 97 -13.57 8.93 -13.96
N PHE A 98 -12.39 8.72 -13.38
CA PHE A 98 -12.23 8.14 -12.04
C PHE A 98 -11.61 9.11 -11.03
N PRO A 99 -12.42 10.01 -10.40
CA PRO A 99 -11.91 10.94 -9.39
C PRO A 99 -11.42 10.25 -8.10
N SER A 100 -11.86 9.02 -7.84
CA SER A 100 -11.56 8.30 -6.60
C SER A 100 -11.56 6.78 -6.79
N THR A 101 -11.07 6.06 -5.78
CA THR A 101 -11.18 4.59 -5.77
C THR A 101 -12.64 4.14 -5.65
N ALA A 102 -13.48 4.91 -4.96
CA ALA A 102 -14.91 4.64 -4.86
C ALA A 102 -15.59 4.70 -6.24
N SER A 103 -15.19 5.60 -7.15
CA SER A 103 -15.77 5.65 -8.50
C SER A 103 -15.41 4.41 -9.34
N ILE A 104 -14.20 3.85 -9.18
CA ILE A 104 -13.84 2.57 -9.81
C ILE A 104 -14.68 1.42 -9.24
N ILE A 105 -14.86 1.37 -7.91
CA ILE A 105 -15.64 0.29 -7.29
C ILE A 105 -17.11 0.38 -7.75
N LYS A 106 -17.69 1.59 -7.79
CA LYS A 106 -19.06 1.83 -8.24
C LYS A 106 -19.32 1.48 -9.71
N SER A 107 -18.31 1.56 -10.58
CA SER A 107 -18.48 1.18 -11.98
C SER A 107 -18.72 -0.33 -12.17
N GLY A 108 -18.42 -1.14 -11.16
CA GLY A 108 -18.57 -2.60 -11.21
C GLY A 108 -17.52 -3.29 -12.09
N ILE A 109 -16.53 -2.56 -12.61
CA ILE A 109 -15.51 -3.12 -13.52
C ILE A 109 -14.71 -4.25 -12.87
N LEU A 110 -14.48 -4.18 -11.56
CA LEU A 110 -13.76 -5.21 -10.80
C LEU A 110 -14.48 -6.57 -10.85
N ASN A 111 -15.82 -6.59 -10.94
CA ASN A 111 -16.63 -7.81 -10.94
C ASN A 111 -16.47 -8.64 -12.22
N LYS A 112 -15.82 -8.09 -13.25
CA LYS A 112 -15.52 -8.80 -14.51
C LYS A 112 -14.31 -9.73 -14.39
N TYR A 113 -13.54 -9.62 -13.31
CA TYR A 113 -12.26 -10.31 -13.12
C TYR A 113 -12.27 -11.14 -11.84
N SER A 114 -11.37 -12.12 -11.75
CA SER A 114 -11.31 -13.09 -10.64
C SER A 114 -10.38 -12.65 -9.51
N PHE A 115 -10.38 -11.35 -9.17
CA PHE A 115 -9.65 -10.86 -8.01
C PHE A 115 -10.29 -11.37 -6.72
N GLN A 116 -9.46 -11.75 -5.76
CA GLN A 116 -9.90 -12.34 -4.49
C GLN A 116 -9.95 -11.29 -3.38
N ASN A 117 -9.01 -10.35 -3.39
CA ASN A 117 -8.83 -9.38 -2.32
C ASN A 117 -8.61 -7.98 -2.90
N ILE A 118 -9.49 -7.06 -2.53
CA ILE A 118 -9.35 -5.64 -2.86
C ILE A 118 -8.84 -4.93 -1.63
N ARG A 119 -7.60 -4.47 -1.72
CA ARG A 119 -6.97 -3.69 -0.67
C ARG A 119 -7.28 -2.20 -0.89
N ILE A 120 -7.55 -1.48 0.17
CA ILE A 120 -7.85 -0.04 0.14
C ILE A 120 -6.99 0.74 1.12
N ALA A 121 -6.62 1.96 0.75
CA ALA A 121 -5.82 2.83 1.61
C ALA A 121 -6.57 3.26 2.88
N GLY A 122 -5.87 3.18 4.02
CA GLY A 122 -6.26 3.74 5.32
C GLY A 122 -5.30 4.83 5.81
N HIS A 123 -5.81 5.77 6.60
CA HIS A 123 -5.07 6.97 6.98
C HIS A 123 -5.19 7.26 8.49
N PRO A 124 -4.38 6.62 9.35
CA PRO A 124 -4.44 6.79 10.80
C PRO A 124 -4.24 8.22 11.30
N GLU A 125 -3.45 9.01 10.57
CA GLU A 125 -3.12 10.40 10.90
C GLU A 125 -3.84 11.41 9.98
N GLY A 126 -4.84 10.95 9.22
CA GLY A 126 -5.58 11.77 8.24
C GLY A 126 -4.99 11.74 6.82
N ASN A 127 -5.74 12.30 5.87
CA ASN A 127 -5.35 12.39 4.47
C ASN A 127 -5.43 13.86 3.98
N PRO A 128 -4.33 14.50 3.59
CA PRO A 128 -4.35 15.87 3.09
C PRO A 128 -5.18 16.09 1.81
N ASP A 129 -5.40 15.03 1.03
CA ASP A 129 -6.21 15.08 -0.21
C ASP A 129 -7.67 14.62 0.04
N ASP A 130 -8.03 14.28 1.29
CA ASP A 130 -9.36 13.83 1.68
C ASP A 130 -9.64 14.18 3.15
N GLU A 131 -10.27 15.34 3.37
CA GLU A 131 -10.65 15.81 4.70
C GLU A 131 -11.64 14.87 5.42
N ASN A 132 -12.35 14.02 4.66
CA ASN A 132 -13.35 13.08 5.17
C ASN A 132 -12.88 11.62 5.05
N ALA A 133 -11.57 11.36 5.19
CA ALA A 133 -10.97 10.04 4.97
C ALA A 133 -11.63 8.88 5.72
N ALA A 134 -12.22 9.12 6.90
CA ALA A 134 -12.95 8.10 7.65
C ALA A 134 -14.26 7.71 6.97
N ASP A 135 -15.01 8.69 6.45
CA ASP A 135 -16.26 8.45 5.72
C ASP A 135 -15.98 7.84 4.36
N SER A 136 -14.96 8.33 3.64
CA SER A 136 -14.49 7.73 2.39
C SER A 136 -14.06 6.27 2.58
N LEU A 137 -13.38 5.94 3.69
CA LEU A 137 -13.04 4.56 4.02
C LEU A 137 -14.29 3.71 4.27
N ASN A 138 -15.25 4.22 5.05
CA ASN A 138 -16.51 3.54 5.32
C ASN A 138 -17.33 3.32 4.05
N GLU A 139 -17.38 4.28 3.14
CA GLU A 139 -18.03 4.15 1.83
C GLU A 139 -17.41 2.99 1.02
N LYS A 140 -16.08 2.98 0.86
CA LYS A 140 -15.37 1.91 0.13
C LYS A 140 -15.59 0.54 0.75
N LEU A 141 -15.57 0.46 2.08
CA LEU A 141 -15.85 -0.76 2.83
C LEU A 141 -17.24 -1.32 2.54
N ASN A 142 -18.27 -0.45 2.53
CA ASN A 142 -19.63 -0.86 2.22
C ASN A 142 -19.80 -1.25 0.74
N LEU A 143 -19.16 -0.53 -0.19
CA LEU A 143 -19.21 -0.84 -1.62
C LEU A 143 -18.59 -2.20 -1.96
N LEU A 144 -17.55 -2.62 -1.23
CA LEU A 144 -16.85 -3.89 -1.44
C LEU A 144 -17.48 -5.05 -0.64
N ASN A 145 -18.36 -4.76 0.31
CA ASN A 145 -18.92 -5.75 1.21
C ASN A 145 -19.65 -6.85 0.42
N ASN A 146 -19.42 -8.11 0.80
CA ASN A 146 -19.92 -9.31 0.13
C ASN A 146 -19.47 -9.53 -1.33
N LEU A 147 -18.62 -8.65 -1.89
CA LEU A 147 -18.08 -8.81 -3.25
C LEU A 147 -16.67 -9.39 -3.23
N PHE A 148 -15.82 -8.93 -2.30
CA PHE A 148 -14.41 -9.30 -2.23
C PHE A 148 -13.97 -9.52 -0.78
N LYS A 149 -12.85 -10.23 -0.57
CA LYS A 149 -12.08 -10.01 0.67
C LYS A 149 -11.58 -8.56 0.66
N ILE A 150 -11.59 -7.92 1.83
CA ILE A 150 -11.13 -6.53 1.96
C ILE A 150 -9.94 -6.48 2.92
N SER A 151 -8.89 -5.78 2.51
CA SER A 151 -7.79 -5.44 3.41
C SER A 151 -7.58 -3.93 3.42
N ILE A 152 -7.47 -3.33 4.59
CA ILE A 152 -7.13 -1.91 4.74
C ILE A 152 -5.63 -1.83 4.97
N VAL A 153 -4.93 -1.08 4.14
CA VAL A 153 -3.47 -0.91 4.21
C VAL A 153 -3.19 0.55 4.47
N THR A 154 -2.49 0.85 5.56
CA THR A 154 -2.20 2.24 5.89
C THR A 154 -0.99 2.75 5.15
N GLN A 155 -0.93 4.08 4.98
CA GLN A 155 0.36 4.73 4.85
C GLN A 155 1.20 4.56 6.13
N PHE A 156 2.44 5.05 6.09
CA PHE A 156 3.36 5.07 7.21
C PHE A 156 2.71 5.57 8.50
N SER A 157 2.67 4.71 9.50
CA SER A 157 2.36 5.10 10.86
C SER A 157 3.59 5.72 11.51
N LEU A 158 3.45 6.92 12.08
CA LEU A 158 4.48 7.62 12.84
C LEU A 158 4.16 7.68 14.34
N SER A 159 2.95 7.26 14.74
CA SER A 159 2.49 7.23 16.11
C SER A 159 1.68 5.97 16.38
N ALA A 160 2.21 5.10 17.24
CA ALA A 160 1.49 3.92 17.70
C ALA A 160 0.18 4.29 18.42
N SER A 161 0.14 5.40 19.17
CA SER A 161 -1.08 5.83 19.87
C SER A 161 -2.19 6.23 18.91
N LEU A 162 -1.89 7.13 17.95
CA LEU A 162 -2.87 7.56 16.95
C LEU A 162 -3.34 6.38 16.10
N THR A 163 -2.42 5.47 15.79
CA THR A 163 -2.72 4.27 15.00
C THR A 163 -3.60 3.29 15.76
N ASN A 164 -3.34 3.05 17.05
CA ASN A 164 -4.19 2.20 17.89
C ASN A 164 -5.61 2.76 18.02
N ASP A 165 -5.75 4.09 18.17
CA ASP A 165 -7.05 4.74 18.20
C ASP A 165 -7.78 4.62 16.87
N TRP A 166 -7.08 4.79 15.75
CA TRP A 166 -7.64 4.59 14.42
C TRP A 166 -8.07 3.14 14.20
N ILE A 167 -7.21 2.15 14.53
CA ILE A 167 -7.54 0.72 14.45
C ILE A 167 -8.85 0.43 15.20
N ARG A 168 -8.97 0.90 16.45
CA ARG A 168 -10.16 0.69 17.28
C ARG A 168 -11.42 1.26 16.61
N LYS A 169 -11.34 2.48 16.06
CA LYS A 169 -12.47 3.11 15.36
C LYS A 169 -12.82 2.37 14.07
N THR A 170 -11.82 2.02 13.27
CA THR A 170 -12.01 1.30 12.00
C THR A 170 -12.57 -0.10 12.20
N ARG A 171 -12.14 -0.82 13.24
CA ARG A 171 -12.73 -2.13 13.61
C ARG A 171 -14.20 -2.01 13.95
N LYS A 172 -14.60 -0.97 14.68
CA LYS A 172 -16.00 -0.69 14.98
C LYS A 172 -16.79 -0.37 13.70
N GLN A 173 -16.23 0.42 12.79
CA GLN A 173 -16.88 0.71 11.50
C GLN A 173 -17.03 -0.54 10.62
N ALA A 174 -16.04 -1.43 10.64
CA ALA A 174 -16.02 -2.66 9.84
C ALA A 174 -16.66 -3.87 10.55
N GLU A 175 -17.33 -3.70 11.70
CA GLU A 175 -17.80 -4.81 12.53
C GLU A 175 -18.81 -5.73 11.80
N ASN A 176 -19.59 -5.16 10.88
CA ASN A 176 -20.57 -5.87 10.07
C ASN A 176 -20.01 -6.39 8.74
N ILE A 177 -18.72 -6.20 8.47
CA ILE A 177 -18.06 -6.58 7.22
C ILE A 177 -17.09 -7.72 7.51
N LYS A 178 -17.51 -8.93 7.13
CA LYS A 178 -16.73 -10.15 7.39
C LYS A 178 -15.36 -10.05 6.72
N ASN A 179 -14.34 -10.58 7.40
CA ASN A 179 -12.99 -10.78 6.88
C ASN A 179 -12.24 -9.50 6.46
N THR A 180 -12.48 -8.37 7.14
CA THR A 180 -11.69 -7.15 6.96
C THR A 180 -10.35 -7.25 7.69
N GLU A 181 -9.25 -7.27 6.93
CA GLU A 181 -7.88 -7.25 7.47
C GLU A 181 -7.38 -5.81 7.65
N ILE A 182 -6.70 -5.49 8.75
CA ILE A 182 -6.03 -4.19 8.96
C ILE A 182 -4.52 -4.39 8.98
N ILE A 183 -3.87 -3.83 7.96
CA ILE A 183 -2.43 -3.92 7.69
C ILE A 183 -1.81 -2.54 7.94
N ILE A 184 -0.85 -2.47 8.86
CA ILE A 184 -0.22 -1.20 9.23
C ILE A 184 1.09 -1.01 8.47
N GLY A 185 1.17 0.11 7.76
CA GLY A 185 2.37 0.57 7.07
C GLY A 185 3.42 1.10 8.04
N LEU A 186 4.66 0.61 7.94
CA LEU A 186 5.82 1.08 8.70
C LEU A 186 7.01 1.36 7.77
N ALA A 187 7.76 2.41 8.08
CA ALA A 187 9.02 2.68 7.41
C ALA A 187 10.06 1.66 7.87
N GLY A 188 10.71 0.98 6.92
CA GLY A 188 11.87 0.15 7.22
C GLY A 188 13.03 1.00 7.77
N PRO A 189 13.99 0.39 8.49
CA PRO A 189 15.16 1.09 8.98
C PRO A 189 15.91 1.78 7.83
N SER A 190 16.06 3.10 7.91
CA SER A 190 16.71 3.87 6.86
C SER A 190 17.29 5.17 7.40
N LYS A 191 18.29 5.70 6.69
CA LYS A 191 18.78 7.06 6.95
C LYS A 191 17.78 8.06 6.35
N ILE A 192 17.60 9.22 6.99
CA ILE A 192 16.74 10.30 6.48
C ILE A 192 17.10 10.71 5.04
N THR A 193 18.39 10.64 4.69
CA THR A 193 18.90 10.92 3.35
C THR A 193 18.41 9.92 2.31
N THR A 194 18.17 8.68 2.70
CA THR A 194 17.62 7.64 1.83
C THR A 194 16.11 7.86 1.59
N LEU A 195 15.37 8.28 2.61
CA LEU A 195 13.95 8.67 2.48
C LEU A 195 13.78 9.82 1.45
N LEU A 196 14.63 10.85 1.56
CA LEU A 196 14.61 11.99 0.62
C LEU A 196 14.96 11.57 -0.82
N LYS A 197 15.90 10.64 -1.00
CA LYS A 197 16.22 10.08 -2.33
C LYS A 197 15.06 9.27 -2.90
N TYR A 198 14.33 8.52 -2.07
CA TYR A 198 13.16 7.76 -2.49
C TYR A 198 12.04 8.69 -2.99
N ALA A 199 11.80 9.82 -2.31
CA ALA A 199 10.86 10.83 -2.78
C ALA A 199 11.18 11.33 -4.21
N LYS A 200 12.48 11.54 -4.52
CA LYS A 200 12.93 11.90 -5.88
C LYS A 200 12.62 10.84 -6.91
N VAL A 201 12.83 9.59 -6.52
CA VAL A 201 12.65 8.40 -7.36
C VAL A 201 11.18 8.20 -7.74
N CYS A 202 10.25 8.55 -6.86
CA CYS A 202 8.81 8.51 -7.14
C CYS A 202 8.34 9.65 -8.05
N GLY A 203 9.25 10.33 -8.76
CA GLY A 203 8.94 11.41 -9.70
C GLY A 203 8.54 12.72 -9.02
N VAL A 204 8.81 12.87 -7.72
CA VAL A 204 8.41 14.06 -6.97
C VAL A 204 9.64 14.88 -6.60
N ASN A 205 9.54 16.21 -6.72
CA ASN A 205 10.58 17.10 -6.20
C ASN A 205 10.87 16.71 -4.75
N ALA A 206 12.13 16.33 -4.46
CA ALA A 206 12.60 15.86 -3.17
C ALA A 206 12.63 17.00 -2.15
N SER A 207 11.46 17.52 -1.82
CA SER A 207 11.26 18.61 -0.88
C SER A 207 10.67 18.08 0.41
N THR A 208 11.02 18.75 1.51
CA THR A 208 10.37 18.57 2.81
C THR A 208 8.86 18.79 2.73
N SER A 209 8.38 19.58 1.77
CA SER A 209 6.95 19.78 1.50
C SER A 209 6.26 18.55 0.91
N PHE A 210 6.94 17.70 0.12
CA PHE A 210 6.37 16.42 -0.33
C PHE A 210 6.26 15.41 0.81
N LEU A 211 7.30 15.31 1.64
CA LEU A 211 7.24 14.46 2.84
C LEU A 211 6.07 14.91 3.73
N LYS A 212 5.90 16.21 3.98
CA LYS A 212 4.70 16.74 4.66
C LYS A 212 3.39 16.40 3.93
N LYS A 213 3.34 16.45 2.59
CA LYS A 213 2.14 16.08 1.80
C LYS A 213 1.79 14.59 1.92
N GLN A 214 2.77 13.72 2.17
CA GLN A 214 2.55 12.31 2.48
C GLN A 214 2.25 12.08 3.97
N GLY A 215 2.03 13.15 4.75
CA GLY A 215 1.83 13.08 6.21
C GLY A 215 3.11 12.78 6.99
N LEU A 216 4.28 12.78 6.33
CA LEU A 216 5.55 12.41 6.95
C LEU A 216 6.12 13.58 7.75
N ASP A 217 5.98 13.50 9.07
CA ASP A 217 6.76 14.32 9.99
C ASP A 217 8.18 13.75 10.11
N ILE A 218 9.09 14.37 9.35
CA ILE A 218 10.52 14.06 9.29
C ILE A 218 11.15 14.01 10.68
N THR A 219 10.68 14.86 11.61
CA THR A 219 11.21 14.88 12.98
C THR A 219 10.79 13.65 13.78
N LYS A 220 9.58 13.12 13.55
CA LYS A 220 9.11 11.86 14.13
C LYS A 220 9.82 10.65 13.53
N LEU A 221 10.05 10.64 12.22
CA LEU A 221 10.81 9.58 11.54
C LEU A 221 12.23 9.41 12.08
N ILE A 222 12.90 10.51 12.44
CA ILE A 222 14.25 10.47 13.02
C ILE A 222 14.21 10.00 14.49
N LYS A 223 13.14 10.34 15.21
CA LYS A 223 13.00 10.08 16.65
C LYS A 223 12.46 8.69 16.97
N HIS A 224 11.77 8.03 16.05
CA HIS A 224 11.12 6.74 16.31
C HIS A 224 11.75 5.63 15.48
N SER A 225 12.22 4.57 16.16
CA SER A 225 12.60 3.34 15.48
C SER A 225 11.33 2.59 15.04
N PRO A 226 11.34 1.87 13.90
CA PRO A 226 10.22 1.01 13.52
C PRO A 226 9.89 -0.03 14.59
N GLU A 227 10.90 -0.45 15.36
CA GLU A 227 10.75 -1.35 16.49
C GLU A 227 9.89 -0.76 17.61
N ASP A 228 10.13 0.50 17.99
CA ASP A 228 9.35 1.18 19.04
C ASP A 228 7.88 1.29 18.67
N ILE A 229 7.58 1.67 17.41
CA ILE A 229 6.20 1.74 16.93
C ILE A 229 5.59 0.34 16.94
N LEU A 230 6.28 -0.64 16.35
CA LEU A 230 5.78 -2.00 16.22
C LEU A 230 5.48 -2.66 17.57
N ASN A 231 6.36 -2.46 18.56
CA ASN A 231 6.20 -2.98 19.92
C ASN A 231 4.99 -2.37 20.66
N ASN A 232 4.56 -1.17 20.29
CA ASN A 232 3.44 -0.46 20.92
C ASN A 232 2.12 -0.56 20.14
N LEU A 233 2.13 -1.09 18.91
CA LEU A 233 0.92 -1.28 18.11
C LEU A 233 0.06 -2.45 18.63
N LYS A 234 -1.27 -2.29 18.56
CA LYS A 234 -2.26 -3.26 19.04
C LYS A 234 -3.43 -3.37 18.04
N GLY A 235 -4.09 -4.52 17.98
CA GLY A 235 -5.31 -4.72 17.19
C GLY A 235 -5.16 -4.80 15.66
N TYR A 236 -3.92 -4.75 15.14
CA TYR A 236 -3.60 -4.96 13.72
C TYR A 236 -3.35 -6.45 13.40
N ASP A 237 -3.54 -6.81 12.13
CA ASP A 237 -3.40 -8.19 11.63
C ASP A 237 -2.03 -8.44 10.99
N ALA A 238 -1.50 -7.47 10.24
CA ALA A 238 -0.23 -7.58 9.52
C ALA A 238 0.52 -6.25 9.47
N ILE A 239 1.81 -6.31 9.12
CA ILE A 239 2.65 -5.14 8.86
C ILE A 239 3.02 -5.08 7.39
N HIS A 240 2.98 -3.88 6.83
CA HIS A 240 3.49 -3.56 5.52
C HIS A 240 4.72 -2.66 5.66
N PHE A 241 5.87 -3.13 5.21
CA PHE A 241 7.11 -2.37 5.27
C PHE A 241 7.37 -1.68 3.95
N PHE A 242 7.71 -0.40 4.03
CA PHE A 242 8.33 0.27 2.90
C PHE A 242 9.83 0.30 3.14
N PRO A 243 10.61 -0.38 2.29
CA PRO A 243 11.97 -0.77 2.66
C PRO A 243 12.94 0.39 2.75
N PHE A 244 12.69 1.52 2.07
CA PHE A 244 13.43 2.79 2.03
C PHE A 244 14.97 2.72 2.06
N GLY A 245 15.58 2.16 3.09
CA GLY A 245 16.99 1.76 3.19
C GLY A 245 17.40 0.65 2.22
N GLY A 246 16.47 -0.21 1.81
CA GLY A 246 16.70 -1.30 0.86
C GLY A 246 16.15 -2.64 1.35
N ILE A 247 16.00 -3.60 0.43
CA ILE A 247 15.40 -4.91 0.73
C ILE A 247 16.32 -5.73 1.65
N LYS A 248 17.65 -5.68 1.44
CA LYS A 248 18.63 -6.40 2.27
C LYS A 248 18.68 -5.90 3.70
N GLU A 249 18.69 -4.59 3.86
CA GLU A 249 18.69 -3.91 5.15
C GLU A 249 17.42 -4.28 5.94
N LEU A 250 16.26 -4.24 5.28
CA LEU A 250 15.01 -4.63 5.89
C LEU A 250 14.98 -6.13 6.26
N ASN A 251 15.45 -7.02 5.39
CA ASN A 251 15.56 -8.45 5.72
C ASN A 251 16.39 -8.70 6.97
N SER A 252 17.55 -8.04 7.06
CA SER A 252 18.48 -8.19 8.18
C SER A 252 17.83 -7.72 9.48
N TRP A 253 17.14 -6.58 9.43
CA TRP A 253 16.41 -6.07 10.59
C TRP A 253 15.23 -6.96 11.00
N VAL A 254 14.42 -7.43 10.05
CA VAL A 254 13.28 -8.33 10.35
C VAL A 254 13.78 -9.63 10.98
N LYS A 255 14.91 -10.16 10.50
CA LYS A 255 15.54 -11.34 11.10
C LYS A 255 15.91 -11.07 12.56
N SER A 256 16.67 -10.01 12.84
CA SER A 256 17.06 -9.65 14.20
C SER A 256 15.86 -9.39 15.11
N TYR A 257 14.84 -8.68 14.62
CA TYR A 257 13.61 -8.41 15.38
C TYR A 257 12.85 -9.70 15.72
N SER A 258 12.80 -10.65 14.77
CA SER A 258 12.09 -11.92 14.98
C SER A 258 12.85 -12.87 15.91
N GLU A 259 14.18 -12.81 15.95
CA GLU A 259 15.02 -13.61 16.85
C GLU A 259 15.01 -13.09 18.29
N ALA A 260 14.73 -11.79 18.50
CA ALA A 260 14.68 -11.16 19.82
C ALA A 260 13.33 -11.30 20.55
N LYS A 261 12.33 -11.95 19.93
CA LYS A 261 10.95 -12.12 20.44
C LYS A 261 10.61 -13.58 20.67
#